data_AF-A0A1T1H7Z0-F1
#
_entry.id   AF-A0A1T1H7Z0-F1
#
_cell.length_a   1.000
_cell.length_b   1.000
_cell.length_c   1.000
_cell.angle_alpha   90.00
_cell.angle_beta   90.00
_cell.angle_gamma   90.00
#
_symmetry.space_group_name_H-M   'P 1'
#
loop_
_entity.id
_entity.type
_entity.pdbx_description
1 polymer ?
#
loop_
_entity_poly.entity_id
_entity_poly.type
_entity_poly.pdbx_seq_one_letter_code
_entity_poly.pdbx_strand_id
1 'polypeptide(L)'
;PAAVEAVAASAEEEDVQVGDKILSPAARKLALENNLDIAKLVGTGKGGRVSKEDVLNAVQSGAAKASAAPAPVAAAPAPVVVAAGERVEKRVPMSRMRQTIAKRLVEAQQTAAMLTTYNEVDMKPVMDLRKKYKDMFEKKHNGVRLGFMSFFVKAAAEALKRFPDVNASIDGTDIVY
;
A
#
# COMPACT_ATOMS: atom_id res chain seq x y z
N PRO A 1 -17.21 -27.95 -21.43
CA PRO A 1 -16.45 -28.06 -22.69
C PRO A 1 -16.83 -26.89 -23.60
N ALA A 2 -15.83 -26.18 -24.11
CA ALA A 2 -15.85 -25.10 -25.11
C ALA A 2 -16.69 -23.85 -24.74
N ALA A 3 -16.07 -22.72 -24.34
CA ALA A 3 -15.22 -21.82 -25.14
C ALA A 3 -16.01 -21.12 -26.26
N VAL A 4 -16.36 -19.85 -26.04
CA VAL A 4 -15.79 -18.66 -26.70
C VAL A 4 -16.59 -18.30 -27.95
N GLU A 5 -17.28 -17.17 -27.90
CA GLU A 5 -17.27 -16.25 -29.03
C GLU A 5 -17.43 -14.82 -28.52
N ALA A 6 -16.28 -14.13 -28.55
CA ALA A 6 -16.14 -12.72 -28.27
C ALA A 6 -16.73 -11.95 -29.45
N VAL A 7 -17.84 -11.24 -29.21
CA VAL A 7 -18.33 -10.23 -30.14
C VAL A 7 -17.45 -8.99 -29.96
N ALA A 8 -16.43 -8.91 -30.81
CA ALA A 8 -15.76 -7.68 -31.15
C ALA A 8 -16.77 -6.78 -31.89
N ALA A 9 -17.15 -5.67 -31.25
CA ALA A 9 -17.89 -4.60 -31.90
C ALA A 9 -17.08 -3.30 -31.77
N SER A 10 -16.34 -3.02 -32.85
CA SER A 10 -16.14 -1.68 -33.44
C SER A 10 -16.16 -0.48 -32.50
N ALA A 11 -14.99 -0.13 -31.95
CA ALA A 11 -14.69 1.27 -31.70
C ALA A 11 -14.05 1.82 -32.98
N GLU A 12 -14.71 2.77 -33.62
CA GLU A 12 -14.15 3.61 -34.67
C GLU A 12 -12.94 4.35 -34.09
N GLU A 13 -11.77 3.76 -34.29
CA GLU A 13 -10.48 4.32 -33.90
C GLU A 13 -10.14 5.43 -34.90
N GLU A 14 -10.67 6.63 -34.63
CA GLU A 14 -10.29 7.84 -35.37
C GLU A 14 -8.78 8.03 -35.29
N ASP A 15 -8.17 8.30 -36.44
CA ASP A 15 -6.74 8.50 -36.49
C ASP A 15 -6.37 9.78 -35.72
N VAL A 16 -5.41 9.66 -34.81
CA VAL A 16 -5.00 10.78 -33.98
C VAL A 16 -3.81 11.46 -34.63
N GLN A 17 -3.98 12.73 -35.00
CA GLN A 17 -2.89 13.56 -35.49
C GLN A 17 -2.01 13.99 -34.30
N VAL A 18 -0.77 13.50 -34.28
CA VAL A 18 0.23 13.90 -33.27
C VAL A 18 1.38 14.55 -34.00
N GLY A 19 1.41 15.88 -33.98
CA GLY A 19 2.29 16.70 -34.82
C GLY A 19 1.84 16.68 -36.28
N ASP A 20 2.80 16.50 -37.20
CA ASP A 20 2.55 16.49 -38.65
C ASP A 20 2.16 15.10 -39.19
N LYS A 21 1.98 14.09 -38.32
CA LYS A 21 1.75 12.69 -38.71
C LYS A 21 0.47 12.13 -38.09
N ILE A 22 -0.21 11.32 -38.91
CA ILE A 22 -1.44 10.63 -38.55
C ILE A 22 -1.06 9.24 -38.00
N LEU A 23 -1.36 8.96 -36.74
CA LEU A 23 -1.02 7.68 -36.09
C LEU A 23 -2.29 6.87 -35.82
N SER A 24 -2.24 5.55 -36.08
CA SER A 24 -3.26 4.67 -35.54
C SER A 24 -3.13 4.59 -34.00
N PRO A 25 -4.23 4.49 -33.23
CA PRO A 25 -4.16 4.48 -31.77
C PRO A 25 -3.26 3.39 -31.19
N ALA A 26 -3.24 2.21 -31.82
CA ALA A 26 -2.33 1.12 -31.47
C ALA A 26 -0.84 1.47 -31.69
N ALA A 27 -0.51 2.21 -32.74
CA ALA A 27 0.85 2.65 -33.03
C ALA A 27 1.33 3.70 -32.00
N ARG A 28 0.44 4.64 -31.61
CA ARG A 28 0.74 5.64 -30.57
C ARG A 28 1.08 5.00 -29.23
N LYS A 29 0.28 4.02 -28.79
CA LYS A 29 0.51 3.32 -27.51
C LYS A 29 1.88 2.63 -27.50
N LEU A 30 2.23 1.94 -28.58
CA LEU A 30 3.51 1.24 -28.70
C LEU A 30 4.71 2.17 -28.84
N ALA A 31 4.56 3.32 -29.51
CA ALA A 31 5.63 4.31 -29.62
C ALA A 31 5.96 4.93 -28.26
N LEU A 32 4.94 5.23 -27.44
CA LEU A 32 5.12 5.73 -26.08
C LEU A 32 5.75 4.69 -25.15
N GLU A 33 5.30 3.43 -25.21
CA GLU A 33 5.86 2.35 -24.40
C GLU A 33 7.34 2.09 -24.71
N ASN A 34 7.76 2.29 -25.96
CA ASN A 34 9.14 2.09 -26.40
C ASN A 34 9.97 3.38 -26.46
N ASN A 35 9.46 4.51 -25.93
CA ASN A 35 10.10 5.83 -25.94
C ASN A 35 10.62 6.26 -27.33
N LEU A 36 9.88 5.92 -28.39
CA LEU A 36 10.24 6.28 -29.75
C LEU A 36 9.79 7.70 -30.06
N ASP A 37 10.67 8.46 -30.71
CA ASP A 37 10.36 9.81 -31.17
C ASP A 37 9.39 9.74 -32.37
N ILE A 38 8.14 10.14 -32.11
CA ILE A 38 7.02 10.09 -33.06
C ILE A 38 7.34 10.90 -34.32
N ALA A 39 8.14 11.96 -34.21
CA ALA A 39 8.53 12.78 -35.35
C ALA A 39 9.43 12.02 -36.36
N LYS A 40 10.21 11.03 -35.90
CA LYS A 40 11.15 10.26 -36.73
C LYS A 40 10.54 8.99 -37.34
N LEU A 41 9.31 8.63 -36.95
CA LEU A 41 8.63 7.44 -37.48
C LEU A 41 8.13 7.71 -38.90
N VAL A 42 8.62 6.94 -39.87
CA VAL A 42 8.13 6.99 -41.26
C VAL A 42 6.90 6.10 -41.36
N GLY A 43 5.75 6.70 -41.65
CA GLY A 43 4.50 5.96 -41.83
C GLY A 43 4.38 5.46 -43.26
N THR A 44 4.20 4.15 -43.43
CA THR A 44 4.03 3.53 -44.75
C THR A 44 2.56 3.39 -45.16
N GLY A 45 1.62 3.78 -44.29
CA GLY A 45 0.19 3.71 -44.53
C GLY A 45 -0.33 4.77 -45.52
N LYS A 46 -1.51 4.49 -46.12
CA LYS A 46 -2.20 5.38 -47.07
C LYS A 46 -2.38 6.79 -46.46
N GLY A 47 -1.72 7.79 -47.03
CA GLY A 47 -1.73 9.17 -46.54
C GLY A 47 -0.61 9.52 -45.54
N GLY A 48 0.46 8.71 -45.44
CA GLY A 48 1.57 8.95 -44.51
C GLY A 48 1.27 8.50 -43.08
N ARG A 49 0.28 7.61 -42.93
CA ARG A 49 -0.17 7.09 -41.62
C ARG A 49 0.87 6.11 -41.06
N VAL A 50 1.22 6.25 -39.79
CA VAL A 50 2.11 5.30 -39.10
C VAL A 50 1.29 4.15 -38.53
N SER A 51 1.59 2.94 -38.98
CA SER A 51 0.94 1.71 -38.54
C SER A 51 1.65 1.05 -37.37
N LYS A 52 1.00 0.06 -36.75
CA LYS A 52 1.59 -0.75 -35.67
C LYS A 52 2.88 -1.45 -36.11
N GLU A 53 2.95 -1.87 -37.36
CA GLU A 53 4.09 -2.58 -37.93
C GLU A 53 5.29 -1.66 -38.12
N ASP A 54 5.07 -0.39 -38.51
CA ASP A 54 6.12 0.61 -38.66
C ASP A 54 6.81 0.91 -37.32
N VAL A 55 6.03 0.96 -36.23
CA VAL A 55 6.56 1.17 -34.87
C VAL A 55 7.39 -0.03 -34.42
N LEU A 56 6.90 -1.26 -34.66
CA LEU A 56 7.65 -2.48 -34.32
C LEU A 56 8.95 -2.60 -35.13
N ASN A 57 8.91 -2.24 -36.41
CA ASN A 57 10.11 -2.19 -37.25
C ASN A 57 11.10 -1.12 -36.78
N ALA A 58 10.63 0.05 -36.31
CA ALA A 58 11.48 1.08 -35.72
C ALA A 58 12.12 0.64 -34.39
N VAL A 59 11.41 -0.15 -33.57
CA VAL A 59 11.98 -0.79 -32.36
C VAL A 59 13.04 -1.84 -32.74
N GLN A 60 12.75 -2.70 -33.72
CA GLN A 60 13.65 -3.79 -34.12
C GLN A 60 14.88 -3.33 -34.90
N SER A 61 14.76 -2.29 -35.71
CA SER A 61 15.87 -1.75 -36.52
C SER A 61 16.88 -0.91 -35.72
N GLY A 62 16.72 -0.80 -34.40
CA GLY A 62 17.72 -0.16 -33.54
C GLY A 62 17.92 1.35 -33.80
N ALA A 63 16.98 1.99 -34.51
CA ALA A 63 17.02 3.43 -34.79
C ALA A 63 16.77 4.32 -33.56
N ALA A 64 16.58 3.73 -32.37
CA ALA A 64 16.57 4.39 -31.07
C ALA A 64 17.99 4.81 -30.59
N LYS A 65 18.92 5.08 -31.51
CA LYS A 65 20.30 5.46 -31.18
C LYS A 65 20.88 6.55 -32.07
N ALA A 66 20.12 7.61 -32.35
CA ALA A 66 20.67 8.90 -32.79
C ALA A 66 19.61 10.02 -32.76
N SER A 67 19.40 10.64 -31.62
CA SER A 67 19.71 12.07 -31.40
C SER A 67 18.98 12.53 -30.14
N ALA A 68 19.76 12.76 -29.11
CA ALA A 68 19.47 13.74 -28.10
C ALA A 68 20.81 14.42 -27.81
N ALA A 69 20.91 15.70 -28.18
CA ALA A 69 21.92 16.59 -27.65
C ALA A 69 21.91 16.51 -26.11
N PRO A 70 23.04 16.75 -25.42
CA PRO A 70 23.11 16.54 -23.97
C PRO A 70 22.19 17.54 -23.26
N ALA A 71 20.97 17.10 -22.95
CA ALA A 71 20.22 17.63 -21.82
C ALA A 71 21.05 17.33 -20.56
N PRO A 72 21.13 18.24 -19.57
CA PRO A 72 21.93 18.03 -18.39
C PRO A 72 21.48 16.72 -17.75
N VAL A 73 22.38 15.75 -17.72
CA VAL A 73 22.19 14.50 -17.01
C VAL A 73 21.94 14.91 -15.57
N ALA A 74 20.70 14.78 -15.11
CA ALA A 74 20.41 14.76 -13.69
C ALA A 74 21.36 13.72 -13.09
N ALA A 75 22.34 14.22 -12.34
CA ALA A 75 23.42 13.41 -11.83
C ALA A 75 22.83 12.16 -11.17
N ALA A 76 23.29 10.98 -11.60
CA ALA A 76 23.16 9.80 -10.77
C ALA A 76 23.62 10.18 -9.35
N PRO A 77 22.93 9.75 -8.29
CA PRO A 77 23.33 10.12 -6.94
C PRO A 77 24.78 9.68 -6.76
N ALA A 78 25.67 10.64 -6.56
CA ALA A 78 27.06 10.37 -6.26
C ALA A 78 27.11 9.43 -5.04
N PRO A 79 28.00 8.44 -5.01
CA PRO A 79 28.20 7.65 -3.80
C PRO A 79 28.58 8.64 -2.70
N VAL A 80 27.74 8.71 -1.66
CA VAL A 80 28.00 9.54 -0.49
C VAL A 80 29.30 9.04 0.10
N VAL A 81 30.36 9.83 -0.03
CA VAL A 81 31.63 9.59 0.67
C VAL A 81 31.34 9.88 2.13
N VAL A 82 31.01 8.84 2.88
CA VAL A 82 30.82 8.94 4.32
C VAL A 82 32.20 9.21 4.90
N ALA A 83 32.39 10.41 5.44
CA ALA A 83 33.57 10.72 6.23
C ALA A 83 33.69 9.66 7.34
N ALA A 84 34.85 9.00 7.41
CA ALA A 84 35.11 7.95 8.38
C ALA A 84 34.99 8.52 9.81
N GLY A 85 33.82 8.35 10.43
CA GLY A 85 33.53 8.85 11.78
C GLY A 85 32.06 9.16 12.05
N GLU A 86 31.24 9.40 11.03
CA GLU A 86 29.83 9.74 11.20
C GLU A 86 28.93 8.53 10.93
N ARG A 87 28.04 8.16 11.86
CA ARG A 87 27.07 7.08 11.62
C ARG A 87 26.26 7.46 10.38
N VAL A 88 26.26 6.59 9.36
CA VAL A 88 25.48 6.80 8.14
C VAL A 88 24.00 6.83 8.51
N GLU A 89 23.42 8.03 8.61
CA GLU A 89 21.99 8.19 8.84
C GLU A 89 21.22 7.97 7.54
N LYS A 90 20.41 6.91 7.49
CA LYS A 90 19.44 6.71 6.41
C LYS A 90 18.07 7.22 6.84
N ARG A 91 17.62 8.33 6.24
CA ARG A 91 16.28 8.89 6.47
C ARG A 91 15.28 8.25 5.51
N VAL A 92 14.22 7.65 6.06
CA VAL A 92 13.12 7.05 5.30
C VAL A 92 11.82 7.75 5.70
N PRO A 93 11.01 8.24 4.74
CA PRO A 93 9.75 8.90 5.07
C PRO A 93 8.76 7.92 5.72
N MET A 94 8.03 8.37 6.74
CA MET A 94 7.02 7.55 7.40
C MET A 94 5.80 7.34 6.49
N SER A 95 5.18 6.15 6.57
CA SER A 95 3.86 5.93 5.97
C SER A 95 2.79 6.79 6.64
N ARG A 96 1.72 7.14 5.92
CA ARG A 96 0.61 7.94 6.46
C ARG A 96 0.01 7.32 7.74
N MET A 97 -0.24 6.01 7.75
CA MET A 97 -0.74 5.29 8.93
C MET A 97 0.19 5.45 10.14
N ARG A 98 1.52 5.34 9.93
CA ARG A 98 2.51 5.51 11.00
C ARG A 98 2.51 6.94 11.54
N GLN A 99 2.41 7.93 10.66
CA GLN A 99 2.32 9.34 11.07
C GLN A 99 1.08 9.60 11.92
N THR A 100 -0.08 9.07 11.54
CA THR A 100 -1.32 9.21 12.30
C THR A 100 -1.22 8.54 13.67
N ILE A 101 -0.70 7.31 13.74
CA ILE A 101 -0.49 6.60 15.01
C ILE A 101 0.45 7.42 15.91
N ALA A 102 1.57 7.90 15.38
CA ALA A 102 2.53 8.70 16.14
C ALA A 102 1.88 9.98 16.69
N LYS A 103 1.11 10.71 15.86
CA LYS A 103 0.39 11.91 16.30
C LYS A 103 -0.57 11.61 17.46
N ARG A 104 -1.37 10.54 17.35
CA ARG A 104 -2.34 10.16 18.39
C ARG A 104 -1.68 9.69 19.69
N LEU A 105 -0.56 8.98 19.61
CA LEU A 105 0.18 8.54 20.80
C LEU A 105 0.76 9.74 21.57
N VAL A 106 1.33 10.71 20.87
CA VAL A 106 1.87 11.94 21.50
C VAL A 106 0.74 12.78 22.09
N GLU A 107 -0.37 12.94 21.36
CA GLU A 107 -1.57 13.64 21.85
C GLU A 107 -2.13 13.01 23.13
N ALA A 108 -2.23 11.68 23.19
CA ALA A 108 -2.68 10.95 24.38
C ALA A 108 -1.75 11.16 25.58
N GLN A 109 -0.43 11.15 25.37
CA GLN A 109 0.55 11.39 26.43
C GLN A 109 0.50 12.80 27.00
N GLN A 110 0.20 13.80 26.16
CA GLN A 110 0.08 15.19 26.59
C GLN A 110 -1.26 15.49 27.27
N THR A 111 -2.32 14.80 26.86
CA THR A 111 -3.69 15.06 27.35
C THR A 111 -4.01 14.29 28.62
N ALA A 112 -3.55 13.05 28.76
CA ALA A 112 -3.85 12.20 29.90
C ALA A 112 -2.71 12.16 30.92
N ALA A 113 -3.02 12.36 32.20
CA ALA A 113 -2.11 12.07 33.29
C ALA A 113 -1.99 10.54 33.48
N MET A 114 -1.05 9.92 32.76
CA MET A 114 -0.83 8.49 32.80
C MET A 114 -0.11 8.08 34.09
N LEU A 115 -0.76 7.28 34.93
CA LEU A 115 -0.19 6.68 36.13
C LEU A 115 -0.14 5.16 35.96
N THR A 116 1.03 4.56 36.17
CA THR A 116 1.22 3.11 36.02
C THR A 116 1.21 2.45 37.39
N THR A 117 0.22 1.60 37.64
CA THR A 117 0.14 0.74 38.82
C THR A 117 0.43 -0.70 38.46
N TYR A 118 1.18 -1.41 39.31
CA TYR A 118 1.46 -2.84 39.13
C TYR A 118 0.76 -3.63 40.24
N ASN A 119 0.06 -4.69 39.85
CA ASN A 119 -0.61 -5.61 40.77
C ASN A 119 -0.25 -7.05 40.40
N GLU A 120 -0.06 -7.89 41.41
CA GLU A 120 0.15 -9.33 41.23
C GLU A 120 -1.17 -10.09 41.46
N VAL A 121 -1.41 -11.12 40.66
CA VAL A 121 -2.66 -11.92 40.70
C VAL A 121 -2.33 -13.41 40.64
N ASP A 122 -2.92 -14.19 41.54
CA ASP A 122 -2.81 -15.66 41.51
C ASP A 122 -3.66 -16.25 40.36
N MET A 123 -2.99 -16.91 39.43
CA MET A 123 -3.60 -17.54 38.25
C MET A 123 -4.00 -19.01 38.46
N LYS A 124 -3.69 -19.62 39.61
CA LYS A 124 -4.00 -21.03 39.89
C LYS A 124 -5.47 -21.39 39.67
N PRO A 125 -6.46 -20.61 40.14
CA PRO A 125 -7.87 -20.93 39.93
C PRO A 125 -8.27 -20.97 38.45
N VAL A 126 -7.75 -20.03 37.64
CA VAL A 126 -8.04 -19.94 36.21
C VAL A 126 -7.42 -21.12 35.46
N MET A 127 -6.19 -21.50 35.83
CA MET A 127 -5.52 -22.66 35.24
C MET A 127 -6.28 -23.96 35.52
N ASP A 128 -6.76 -24.14 36.74
CA ASP A 128 -7.50 -25.35 37.11
C ASP A 128 -8.88 -25.41 36.44
N LEU A 129 -9.56 -24.27 36.30
CA LEU A 129 -10.80 -24.18 35.54
C LEU A 129 -10.57 -24.48 34.05
N ARG A 130 -9.52 -23.89 33.45
CA ARG A 130 -9.14 -24.18 32.07
C ARG A 130 -8.86 -25.67 31.86
N LYS A 131 -8.12 -26.33 32.76
CA LYS A 131 -7.84 -27.77 32.67
C LYS A 131 -9.12 -28.62 32.63
N LYS A 132 -10.14 -28.25 33.41
CA LYS A 132 -11.42 -28.96 33.46
C LYS A 132 -12.24 -28.82 32.18
N TYR A 133 -12.23 -27.64 31.56
CA TYR A 133 -13.14 -27.31 30.46
C TYR A 133 -12.50 -27.25 29.06
N LYS A 134 -11.16 -27.25 28.95
CA LYS A 134 -10.45 -27.09 27.66
C LYS A 134 -10.92 -28.07 26.58
N ASP A 135 -10.99 -29.36 26.91
CA ASP A 135 -11.23 -30.41 25.91
C ASP A 135 -12.71 -30.43 25.50
N MET A 136 -13.61 -30.09 26.42
CA MET A 136 -15.03 -29.91 26.11
C MET A 136 -15.27 -28.68 25.24
N PHE A 137 -14.58 -27.58 25.52
CA PHE A 137 -14.68 -26.34 24.76
C PHE A 137 -14.17 -26.52 23.33
N GLU A 138 -13.01 -27.16 23.16
CA GLU A 138 -12.43 -27.44 21.83
C GLU A 138 -13.36 -28.31 20.98
N LYS A 139 -13.99 -29.33 21.58
CA LYS A 139 -14.98 -30.18 20.89
C LYS A 139 -16.23 -29.40 20.48
N LYS A 140 -16.72 -28.51 21.34
CA LYS A 140 -17.95 -27.74 21.10
C LYS A 140 -17.76 -26.63 20.06
N HIS A 141 -16.56 -26.05 19.98
CA HIS A 141 -16.26 -24.86 19.18
C HIS A 141 -15.32 -25.15 18.01
N ASN A 142 -15.48 -26.31 17.34
CA ASN A 142 -14.77 -26.65 16.09
C ASN A 142 -13.24 -26.49 16.17
N GLY A 143 -12.63 -26.90 17.29
CA GLY A 143 -11.18 -26.85 17.50
C GLY A 143 -10.64 -25.51 17.98
N VAL A 144 -11.50 -24.52 18.28
CA VAL A 144 -11.06 -23.28 18.93
C VAL A 144 -10.60 -23.58 20.36
N ARG A 145 -9.34 -23.25 20.64
CA ARG A 145 -8.72 -23.47 21.96
C ARG A 145 -9.19 -22.46 22.98
N LEU A 146 -9.44 -22.92 24.20
CA LEU A 146 -9.72 -22.03 25.33
C LEU A 146 -8.42 -21.34 25.78
N GLY A 147 -8.23 -20.09 25.38
CA GLY A 147 -7.07 -19.25 25.74
C GLY A 147 -7.30 -18.42 27.01
N PHE A 148 -6.21 -18.02 27.69
CA PHE A 148 -6.29 -17.21 28.92
C PHE A 148 -6.89 -15.81 28.69
N MET A 149 -6.67 -15.22 27.52
CA MET A 149 -7.22 -13.90 27.16
C MET A 149 -8.73 -13.83 27.30
N SER A 150 -9.46 -14.93 27.06
CA SER A 150 -10.92 -14.96 27.20
C SER A 150 -11.38 -14.70 28.64
N PHE A 151 -10.65 -15.23 29.62
CA PHE A 151 -10.91 -14.97 31.04
C PHE A 151 -10.61 -13.52 31.41
N PHE A 152 -9.52 -12.95 30.90
CA PHE A 152 -9.17 -11.55 31.16
C PHE A 152 -10.18 -10.58 30.54
N VAL A 153 -10.62 -10.81 29.31
CA VAL A 153 -11.65 -9.98 28.65
C VAL A 153 -12.96 -10.05 29.43
N LYS A 154 -13.39 -11.26 29.84
CA LYS A 154 -14.62 -11.42 30.63
C LYS A 154 -14.52 -10.76 32.00
N ALA A 155 -13.37 -10.89 32.68
CA ALA A 155 -13.12 -10.24 33.96
C ALA A 155 -13.10 -8.70 33.83
N ALA A 156 -12.43 -8.16 32.82
CA ALA A 156 -12.41 -6.73 32.54
C ALA A 156 -13.82 -6.19 32.24
N ALA A 157 -14.59 -6.88 31.40
CA ALA A 157 -15.96 -6.49 31.09
C ALA A 157 -16.89 -6.51 32.32
N GLU A 158 -16.73 -7.44 33.26
CA GLU A 158 -17.47 -7.42 34.52
C GLU A 158 -16.97 -6.35 35.49
N ALA A 159 -15.66 -6.08 35.52
CA ALA A 159 -15.08 -5.03 36.34
C ALA A 159 -15.60 -3.64 35.92
N LEU A 160 -15.63 -3.35 34.62
CA LEU A 160 -16.16 -2.09 34.08
C LEU A 160 -17.64 -1.86 34.43
N LYS A 161 -18.44 -2.92 34.53
CA LYS A 161 -19.85 -2.82 34.97
C LYS A 161 -20.00 -2.53 36.46
N ARG A 162 -19.07 -2.99 37.29
CA ARG A 162 -19.10 -2.78 38.75
C ARG A 162 -18.48 -1.44 39.16
N PHE A 163 -17.53 -0.95 38.36
CA PHE A 163 -16.82 0.32 38.59
C PHE A 163 -17.02 1.24 37.37
N PRO A 164 -18.18 1.91 37.26
CA PRO A 164 -18.51 2.73 36.10
C PRO A 164 -17.54 3.91 35.91
N ASP A 165 -16.96 4.44 37.00
CA ASP A 165 -15.96 5.51 36.96
C ASP A 165 -14.74 5.15 36.09
N VAL A 166 -14.36 3.87 36.04
CA VAL A 166 -13.23 3.39 35.23
C VAL A 166 -13.61 3.26 33.75
N ASN A 167 -14.90 3.13 33.46
CA ASN A 167 -15.44 3.05 32.10
C ASN A 167 -15.85 4.41 31.52
N ALA A 168 -15.75 5.48 32.31
CA ALA A 168 -16.16 6.81 31.91
C ALA A 168 -15.13 7.49 30.99
N SER A 169 -15.59 8.45 30.20
CA SER A 169 -14.76 9.32 29.38
C SER A 169 -14.97 10.79 29.76
N ILE A 170 -13.90 11.57 29.74
CA ILE A 170 -13.95 13.02 29.99
C ILE A 170 -14.25 13.72 28.66
N ASP A 171 -15.30 14.54 28.61
CA ASP A 171 -15.64 15.39 27.48
C ASP A 171 -15.64 16.86 27.94
N GLY A 172 -14.55 17.57 27.64
CA GLY A 172 -14.35 18.95 28.08
C GLY A 172 -14.31 19.07 29.62
N THR A 173 -15.39 19.63 30.19
CA THR A 173 -15.57 19.79 31.64
C THR A 173 -16.43 18.69 32.27
N ASP A 174 -17.07 17.86 31.46
CA ASP A 174 -18.06 16.88 31.91
C ASP A 174 -17.49 15.46 31.88
N ILE A 175 -18.01 14.58 32.74
CA ILE A 175 -17.67 13.16 32.76
C ILE A 175 -18.87 12.38 32.22
N VAL A 176 -18.63 11.58 31.18
CA VAL A 176 -19.62 10.70 30.55
C VAL A 176 -19.39 9.28 31.06
N TYR A 177 -20.37 8.70 31.72
CA TYR A 177 -20.33 7.34 32.31
C TYR A 177 -20.83 6.24 31.37
#